data_AF-A0A2V9NIU2-F1
#
_entry.id   AF-A0A2V9NIU2-F1
#
_cell.length_a   1.000
_cell.length_b   1.000
_cell.length_c   1.000
_cell.angle_alpha   90.00
_cell.angle_beta   90.00
_cell.angle_gamma   90.00
#
_symmetry.space_group_name_H-M   'P 1'
#
loop_
_entity.id
_entity.type
_entity.pdbx_description
1 polymer ?
#
loop_
_entity_poly.entity_id
_entity_poly.type
_entity_poly.pdbx_seq_one_letter_code
_entity_poly.pdbx_strand_id
1 'polypeptide(L)'
;MLAAMLCLLSAGAFAVPPRSFDWVQASDETSVLDPAAFHAGRVYHPGYDGGNLHVDIAATQPVTIAMTTEQAWTDAQQHPESAPNLTFSCVREHVLSTTYECALPPSTPMVLLVRDERAPRRVVQTRWGVIVETARQYMPPNNLHITYYRWDCVANCVQPEFLWTRLVKEKYELTSVPKMYNVLTPEHDGQRINVKFKAPVPMTIAVLPAKVADQLYSSPASLNSALETSSCKQRGVQSLSFDCSLNIDDGPQSLVVIPDTGVPSHKKASVELQTLRCTANCELITK
;
A
#
# COMPACT_ATOMS: atom_id res chain seq x y z
N MET A 1 44.48 -9.74 24.93
CA MET A 1 43.30 -8.86 24.77
C MET A 1 42.59 -9.32 23.51
N LEU A 2 41.44 -9.98 23.70
CA LEU A 2 40.53 -10.42 22.64
C LEU A 2 39.77 -9.21 22.08
N ALA A 3 39.54 -9.21 20.77
CA ALA A 3 38.38 -8.55 20.18
C ALA A 3 37.84 -9.46 19.06
N ALA A 4 37.01 -10.42 19.46
CA ALA A 4 36.22 -11.22 18.54
C ALA A 4 35.03 -10.36 18.07
N MET A 5 35.00 -10.07 16.78
CA MET A 5 33.94 -9.32 16.11
C MET A 5 32.75 -10.28 15.92
N LEU A 6 31.73 -10.16 16.77
CA LEU A 6 30.44 -10.81 16.56
C LEU A 6 29.72 -10.11 15.40
N CYS A 7 29.70 -10.74 14.23
CA CYS A 7 28.70 -10.45 13.20
C CYS A 7 27.35 -10.97 13.70
N LEU A 8 26.49 -10.04 14.14
CA LEU A 8 25.07 -10.28 14.34
C LEU A 8 24.43 -10.54 12.96
N LEU A 9 24.26 -11.82 12.61
CA LEU A 9 23.29 -12.26 11.62
C LEU A 9 21.90 -12.03 12.22
N SER A 10 21.29 -10.89 11.90
CA SER A 10 19.86 -10.67 12.10
C SER A 10 19.11 -11.78 11.37
N ALA A 11 18.38 -12.60 12.13
CA ALA A 11 17.42 -13.56 11.59
C ALA A 11 16.53 -12.85 10.57
N GLY A 12 16.62 -13.29 9.32
CA GLY A 12 15.76 -12.81 8.25
C GLY A 12 14.33 -13.20 8.59
N ALA A 13 13.52 -12.24 9.00
CA ALA A 13 12.08 -12.38 8.82
C ALA A 13 11.87 -12.58 7.31
N PHE A 14 11.34 -13.73 6.91
CA PHE A 14 10.97 -14.03 5.53
C PHE A 14 9.94 -13.01 5.07
N ALA A 15 10.42 -11.90 4.51
CA ALA A 15 9.60 -10.83 4.02
C ALA A 15 9.35 -11.10 2.54
N VAL A 16 8.10 -11.40 2.19
CA VAL A 16 7.63 -11.21 0.81
C VAL A 16 8.08 -9.81 0.41
N PRO A 17 8.83 -9.65 -0.70
CA PRO A 17 9.32 -8.35 -1.08
C PRO A 17 8.15 -7.35 -1.13
N PRO A 18 8.32 -6.14 -0.58
CA PRO A 18 7.26 -5.16 -0.60
C PRO A 18 6.86 -4.85 -2.04
N ARG A 19 5.58 -4.48 -2.24
CA ARG A 19 5.12 -3.94 -3.52
C ARG A 19 5.99 -2.75 -3.90
N SER A 20 6.51 -2.76 -5.11
CA SER A 20 7.19 -1.60 -5.68
C SER A 20 6.25 -0.92 -6.66
N PHE A 21 6.16 0.40 -6.56
CA PHE A 21 5.33 1.23 -7.41
C PHE A 21 6.22 2.16 -8.23
N ASP A 22 5.82 2.41 -9.47
CA ASP A 22 6.47 3.37 -10.35
C ASP A 22 5.46 3.95 -11.35
N TRP A 23 5.90 4.95 -12.11
CA TRP A 23 5.13 5.49 -13.22
C TRP A 23 5.09 4.51 -14.38
N VAL A 24 3.88 4.10 -14.76
CA VAL A 24 3.63 3.22 -15.90
C VAL A 24 2.85 4.00 -16.96
N GLN A 25 3.26 3.86 -18.22
CA GLN A 25 2.57 4.47 -19.35
C GLN A 25 1.10 4.03 -19.37
N ALA A 26 0.19 5.01 -19.37
CA ALA A 26 -1.24 4.78 -19.34
C ALA A 26 -1.87 4.93 -20.73
N SER A 27 -1.49 5.97 -21.49
CA SER A 27 -2.05 6.27 -22.81
C SER A 27 -1.30 7.42 -23.46
N ASP A 28 -1.44 7.55 -24.79
CA ASP A 28 -0.87 8.65 -25.56
C ASP A 28 -1.95 9.50 -26.23
N GLU A 29 -1.59 10.75 -26.51
CA GLU A 29 -2.39 11.70 -27.26
C GLU A 29 -1.50 12.41 -28.29
N THR A 30 -2.05 12.67 -29.47
CA THR A 30 -1.35 13.41 -30.52
C THR A 30 -2.29 14.42 -31.16
N SER A 31 -1.85 15.66 -31.25
CA SER A 31 -2.65 16.80 -31.72
C SER A 31 -1.78 17.75 -32.54
N VAL A 32 -2.39 18.51 -33.45
CA VAL A 32 -1.72 19.59 -34.17
C VAL A 32 -2.13 20.91 -33.56
N LEU A 33 -1.16 21.73 -33.14
CA LEU A 33 -1.42 23.00 -32.48
C LEU A 33 -1.60 24.16 -33.45
N ASP A 34 -2.61 24.98 -33.16
CA ASP A 34 -2.82 26.27 -33.79
C ASP A 34 -1.96 27.36 -33.12
N PRO A 35 -1.34 28.28 -33.88
CA PRO A 35 -0.50 29.35 -33.32
C PRO A 35 -1.21 30.18 -32.25
N ALA A 36 -0.55 30.39 -31.10
CA ALA A 36 -1.04 31.08 -29.92
C ALA A 36 -2.29 30.51 -29.24
N ALA A 37 -2.87 29.43 -29.77
CA ALA A 37 -4.01 28.75 -29.17
C ALA A 37 -3.56 27.84 -28.04
N PHE A 38 -4.48 27.62 -27.09
CA PHE A 38 -4.31 26.63 -26.03
C PHE A 38 -4.94 25.31 -26.48
N HIS A 39 -4.20 24.24 -26.30
CA HIS A 39 -4.68 22.87 -26.33
C HIS A 39 -4.91 22.39 -24.90
N ALA A 40 -6.10 21.88 -24.63
CA ALA A 40 -6.45 21.31 -23.34
C ALA A 40 -6.28 19.79 -23.39
N GLY A 41 -5.36 19.27 -22.58
CA GLY A 41 -5.17 17.85 -22.36
C GLY A 41 -6.15 17.31 -21.31
N ARG A 42 -5.74 16.23 -20.64
CA ARG A 42 -6.56 15.59 -19.60
C ARG A 42 -6.86 16.49 -18.40
N VAL A 43 -8.06 16.31 -17.86
CA VAL A 43 -8.45 16.81 -16.54
C VAL A 43 -8.03 15.81 -15.47
N TYR A 44 -7.26 16.29 -14.51
CA TYR A 44 -6.85 15.54 -13.33
C TYR A 44 -7.79 15.84 -12.18
N HIS A 45 -8.18 14.79 -11.45
CA HIS A 45 -9.02 14.89 -10.26
C HIS A 45 -8.20 14.41 -9.05
N PRO A 46 -7.40 15.29 -8.43
CA PRO A 46 -6.58 14.94 -7.27
C PRO A 46 -7.45 14.48 -6.11
N GLY A 47 -6.90 13.59 -5.28
CA GLY A 47 -7.57 13.11 -4.07
C GLY A 47 -7.61 14.16 -2.97
N TYR A 48 -8.04 13.74 -1.78
CA TYR A 48 -8.12 14.62 -0.61
C TYR A 48 -6.77 15.24 -0.23
N ASP A 49 -5.68 14.50 -0.38
CA ASP A 49 -4.32 14.98 -0.08
C ASP A 49 -3.61 15.63 -1.29
N GLY A 50 -4.34 15.85 -2.39
CA GLY A 50 -3.77 16.31 -3.66
C GLY A 50 -3.31 15.15 -4.54
N GLY A 51 -2.32 15.40 -5.39
CA GLY A 51 -1.76 14.38 -6.27
C GLY A 51 -0.52 14.88 -6.99
N ASN A 52 0.26 13.96 -7.55
CA ASN A 52 1.38 14.31 -8.42
C ASN A 52 1.03 13.92 -9.86
N LEU A 53 1.45 14.77 -10.78
CA LEU A 53 1.36 14.56 -12.20
C LEU A 53 2.72 14.11 -12.75
N HIS A 54 2.72 13.15 -13.67
CA HIS A 54 3.89 12.78 -14.47
C HIS A 54 3.45 12.53 -15.91
N VAL A 55 3.93 13.37 -16.83
CA VAL A 55 3.53 13.35 -18.24
C VAL A 55 4.73 13.69 -19.09
N ASP A 56 4.99 12.92 -20.15
CA ASP A 56 5.98 13.32 -21.15
C ASP A 56 5.29 14.12 -22.24
N ILE A 57 5.88 15.26 -22.60
CA ILE A 57 5.36 16.17 -23.62
C ILE A 57 6.45 16.42 -24.64
N ALA A 58 6.14 16.23 -25.91
CA ALA A 58 7.02 16.52 -27.03
C ALA A 58 6.28 17.33 -28.10
N ALA A 59 6.92 18.37 -28.62
CA ALA A 59 6.39 19.25 -29.65
C ALA A 59 7.46 19.55 -30.71
N THR A 60 7.02 19.71 -31.96
CA THR A 60 7.93 20.06 -33.07
C THR A 60 8.36 21.54 -33.08
N GLN A 61 7.63 22.41 -32.39
CA GLN A 61 7.94 23.82 -32.16
C GLN A 61 7.71 24.17 -30.67
N PRO A 62 8.35 25.23 -30.14
CA PRO A 62 8.26 25.58 -28.73
C PRO A 62 6.82 25.79 -28.24
N VAL A 63 6.51 25.20 -27.09
CA VAL A 63 5.22 25.35 -26.41
C VAL A 63 5.40 25.80 -24.96
N THR A 64 4.40 26.49 -24.43
CA THR A 64 4.25 26.75 -23.01
C THR A 64 3.30 25.72 -22.40
N ILE A 65 3.70 25.07 -21.32
CA ILE A 65 2.91 24.09 -20.59
C ILE A 65 2.52 24.70 -19.25
N ALA A 66 1.27 24.53 -18.84
CA ALA A 66 0.79 24.99 -17.55
C ALA A 66 -0.39 24.15 -17.06
N MET A 67 -0.66 24.20 -15.75
CA MET A 67 -1.92 23.71 -15.17
C MET A 67 -2.79 24.90 -14.79
N THR A 68 -4.11 24.76 -14.92
CA THR A 68 -5.08 25.68 -14.30
C THR A 68 -6.26 24.87 -13.73
N THR A 69 -7.14 25.49 -12.96
CA THR A 69 -8.32 24.78 -12.45
C THR A 69 -9.32 24.52 -13.58
N GLU A 70 -10.03 23.41 -13.52
CA GLU A 70 -11.07 23.09 -14.51
C GLU A 70 -12.15 24.17 -14.59
N GLN A 71 -12.51 24.73 -13.44
CA GLN A 71 -13.47 25.84 -13.37
C GLN A 71 -12.96 27.06 -14.12
N ALA A 72 -11.74 27.53 -13.85
CA ALA A 72 -11.20 28.71 -14.50
C ALA A 72 -11.05 28.52 -16.02
N TRP A 73 -10.65 27.32 -16.45
CA TRP A 73 -10.58 26.99 -17.87
C TRP A 73 -11.96 26.97 -18.54
N THR A 74 -12.97 26.42 -17.87
CA THR A 74 -14.36 26.40 -18.36
C THR A 74 -14.90 27.81 -18.47
N ASP A 75 -14.67 28.65 -17.46
CA ASP A 75 -15.10 30.05 -17.45
C ASP A 75 -14.45 30.83 -18.59
N ALA A 76 -13.15 30.63 -18.85
CA ALA A 76 -12.42 31.28 -19.95
C ALA A 76 -12.89 30.86 -21.35
N GLN A 77 -13.36 29.62 -21.51
CA GLN A 77 -13.93 29.16 -22.78
C GLN A 77 -15.31 29.78 -23.04
N GLN A 78 -16.12 29.97 -22.00
CA GLN A 78 -17.44 30.58 -22.11
C GLN A 78 -17.36 32.12 -22.23
N HIS A 79 -16.36 32.72 -21.59
CA HIS A 79 -16.15 34.16 -21.50
C HIS A 79 -14.71 34.50 -21.92
N PRO A 80 -14.41 34.61 -23.23
CA PRO A 80 -13.05 34.82 -23.74
C PRO A 80 -12.33 36.07 -23.19
N GLU A 81 -13.08 37.08 -22.74
CA GLU A 81 -12.57 38.27 -22.06
C GLU A 81 -11.89 37.98 -20.71
N SER A 82 -12.20 36.83 -20.10
CA SER A 82 -11.63 36.40 -18.82
C SER A 82 -10.35 35.58 -18.98
N ALA A 83 -10.03 35.12 -20.20
CA ALA A 83 -8.81 34.34 -20.50
C ALA A 83 -7.48 35.02 -20.06
N PRO A 84 -7.31 36.36 -20.13
CA PRO A 84 -6.10 37.01 -19.62
C PRO A 84 -5.90 36.88 -18.10
N ASN A 85 -6.97 36.57 -17.36
CA ASN A 85 -6.96 36.46 -15.91
C ASN A 85 -6.79 35.01 -15.42
N LEU A 86 -6.49 34.06 -16.33
CA LEU A 86 -6.23 32.68 -15.95
C LEU A 86 -5.00 32.59 -15.04
N THR A 87 -5.21 32.03 -13.85
CA THR A 87 -4.12 31.69 -12.95
C THR A 87 -3.52 30.36 -13.38
N PHE A 88 -2.22 30.37 -13.63
CA PHE A 88 -1.47 29.19 -14.02
C PHE A 88 -0.57 28.69 -12.90
N SER A 89 -0.47 27.37 -12.78
CA SER A 89 0.42 26.65 -11.88
C SER A 89 1.44 25.85 -12.70
N CYS A 90 2.65 25.67 -12.14
CA CYS A 90 3.71 24.83 -12.72
C CYS A 90 4.13 25.22 -14.15
N VAL A 91 4.13 26.51 -14.49
CA VAL A 91 4.43 26.97 -15.86
C VAL A 91 5.82 26.55 -16.33
N ARG A 92 5.91 26.06 -17.56
CA ARG A 92 7.15 25.74 -18.30
C ARG A 92 7.06 26.31 -19.70
N GLU A 93 7.94 27.24 -20.03
CA GLU A 93 8.00 27.90 -21.34
C GLU A 93 9.09 27.28 -22.22
N HIS A 94 8.97 27.51 -23.53
CA HIS A 94 9.94 27.13 -24.56
C HIS A 94 10.22 25.63 -24.64
N VAL A 95 9.23 24.79 -24.34
CA VAL A 95 9.39 23.34 -24.28
C VAL A 95 9.33 22.73 -25.68
N LEU A 96 10.31 21.90 -26.01
CA LEU A 96 10.28 21.00 -27.18
C LEU A 96 10.09 19.54 -26.76
N SER A 97 10.72 19.13 -25.66
CA SER A 97 10.54 17.81 -25.06
C SER A 97 10.85 17.90 -23.57
N THR A 98 9.97 17.38 -22.72
CA THR A 98 10.19 17.32 -21.28
C THR A 98 9.34 16.23 -20.64
N THR A 99 9.86 15.64 -19.56
CA THR A 99 9.02 15.05 -18.52
C THR A 99 8.51 16.17 -17.64
N TYR A 100 7.20 16.32 -17.59
CA TYR A 100 6.50 17.37 -16.88
C TYR A 100 5.89 16.82 -15.59
N GLU A 101 6.40 17.31 -14.47
CA GLU A 101 5.91 16.97 -13.14
C GLU A 101 5.35 18.20 -12.45
N CYS A 102 4.19 18.04 -11.80
CA CYS A 102 3.53 19.11 -11.06
C CYS A 102 2.77 18.54 -9.86
N ALA A 103 2.94 19.17 -8.70
CA ALA A 103 2.13 18.89 -7.52
C ALA A 103 0.77 19.56 -7.66
N LEU A 104 -0.28 18.77 -7.61
CA LEU A 104 -1.67 19.20 -7.78
C LEU A 104 -2.31 19.49 -6.42
N PRO A 105 -3.09 20.58 -6.31
CA PRO A 105 -3.77 20.94 -5.07
C PRO A 105 -4.80 19.88 -4.62
N PRO A 106 -5.02 19.74 -3.30
CA PRO A 106 -6.10 18.94 -2.71
C PRO A 106 -7.47 19.17 -3.33
N SER A 107 -8.18 18.09 -3.67
CA SER A 107 -9.60 18.08 -4.05
C SER A 107 -10.03 19.08 -5.14
N THR A 108 -9.09 19.60 -5.93
CA THR A 108 -9.37 20.63 -6.94
C THR A 108 -9.02 20.08 -8.31
N PRO A 109 -10.01 19.89 -9.21
CA PRO A 109 -9.74 19.42 -10.57
C PRO A 109 -8.86 20.40 -11.34
N MET A 110 -7.82 19.88 -11.99
CA MET A 110 -6.83 20.66 -12.73
C MET A 110 -6.74 20.20 -14.18
N VAL A 111 -6.60 21.13 -15.11
CA VAL A 111 -6.48 20.86 -16.55
C VAL A 111 -5.07 21.17 -17.01
N LEU A 112 -4.48 20.25 -17.76
CA LEU A 112 -3.21 20.47 -18.47
C LEU A 112 -3.46 21.31 -19.71
N LEU A 113 -2.80 22.45 -19.80
CA LEU A 113 -2.85 23.34 -20.95
C LEU A 113 -1.48 23.41 -21.62
N VAL A 114 -1.48 23.27 -22.94
CA VAL A 114 -0.30 23.42 -23.79
C VAL A 114 -0.59 24.51 -24.81
N ARG A 115 0.19 25.58 -24.80
CA ARG A 115 0.03 26.71 -25.70
C ARG A 115 1.15 26.75 -26.71
N ASP A 116 0.81 26.91 -27.98
CA ASP A 116 1.79 27.19 -29.00
C ASP A 116 2.34 28.62 -28.85
N GLU A 117 3.67 28.79 -28.78
CA GLU A 117 4.29 30.11 -28.57
C GLU A 117 4.40 30.94 -29.84
N ARG A 118 4.07 30.37 -31.01
CA ARG A 118 4.12 31.08 -32.28
C ARG A 118 3.00 32.12 -32.30
N ALA A 119 3.38 33.39 -32.44
CA ALA A 119 2.41 34.46 -32.56
C ALA A 119 1.76 34.48 -33.95
N PRO A 120 0.41 34.56 -34.06
CA PRO A 120 -0.23 34.86 -35.32
C PRO A 120 0.12 36.30 -35.70
N ARG A 121 0.90 36.50 -36.78
CA ARG A 121 1.23 37.84 -37.28
C ARG A 121 -0.06 38.54 -37.74
N ARG A 122 -0.48 39.59 -37.04
CA ARG A 122 -1.46 40.58 -37.55
C ARG A 122 -0.71 41.65 -38.33
N VAL A 123 -1.08 41.87 -39.59
CA VAL A 123 -0.59 43.00 -40.39
C VAL A 123 -1.41 44.24 -40.01
N VAL A 124 -0.75 45.30 -39.53
CA VAL A 124 -1.37 46.60 -39.23
C VAL A 124 -1.40 47.43 -40.51
N GLN A 125 -2.58 47.88 -40.93
CA GLN A 125 -2.74 48.77 -42.08
C GLN A 125 -2.58 50.23 -41.65
N THR A 126 -1.58 50.91 -42.21
CA THR A 126 -1.47 52.37 -42.14
C THR A 126 -2.41 53.04 -43.15
N ARG A 127 -2.90 54.21 -42.74
CA ARG A 127 -3.71 55.14 -43.53
C ARG A 127 -2.96 55.41 -44.86
N TRP A 128 -3.67 55.37 -45.99
CA TRP A 128 -3.23 55.67 -47.37
C TRP A 128 -2.76 54.45 -48.21
N GLY A 129 -3.70 53.90 -49.01
CA GLY A 129 -3.43 53.34 -50.34
C GLY A 129 -2.90 51.91 -50.45
N VAL A 130 -3.82 50.93 -50.47
CA VAL A 130 -3.67 49.52 -50.91
C VAL A 130 -2.72 48.64 -50.08
N ILE A 131 -3.32 47.70 -49.33
CA ILE A 131 -2.65 46.44 -48.97
C ILE A 131 -3.38 45.34 -49.73
N VAL A 132 -2.69 44.71 -50.68
CA VAL A 132 -3.11 43.42 -51.25
C VAL A 132 -2.86 42.38 -50.17
N GLU A 133 -3.93 41.72 -49.73
CA GLU A 133 -3.87 40.64 -48.77
C GLU A 133 -3.28 39.38 -49.43
N THR A 134 -2.83 38.45 -48.59
CA THR A 134 -2.56 37.03 -48.89
C THR A 134 -1.16 36.63 -49.34
N ALA A 135 -0.27 36.51 -48.35
CA ALA A 135 0.30 35.18 -48.14
C ALA A 135 0.02 34.79 -46.69
N ARG A 136 -0.85 33.80 -46.47
CA ARG A 136 -0.75 33.00 -45.23
C ARG A 136 0.67 32.46 -45.25
N GLN A 137 1.56 33.03 -44.44
CA GLN A 137 2.90 32.50 -44.29
C GLN A 137 2.72 31.05 -43.85
N TYR A 138 3.14 30.09 -44.68
CA TYR A 138 3.02 28.68 -44.34
C TYR A 138 3.80 28.44 -43.05
N MET A 139 3.07 28.25 -41.95
CA MET A 139 3.64 27.81 -40.69
C MET A 139 3.58 26.29 -40.69
N PRO A 140 4.71 25.58 -40.60
CA PRO A 140 4.69 24.13 -40.52
C PRO A 140 3.84 23.70 -39.31
N PRO A 141 3.11 22.58 -39.39
CA PRO A 141 2.27 22.11 -38.29
C PRO A 141 3.14 21.91 -37.04
N ASN A 142 2.65 22.36 -35.88
CA ASN A 142 3.28 22.01 -34.61
C ASN A 142 2.62 20.76 -34.05
N ASN A 143 3.22 19.60 -34.31
CA ASN A 143 2.72 18.35 -33.79
C ASN A 143 3.08 18.25 -32.31
N LEU A 144 2.07 18.05 -31.48
CA LEU A 144 2.17 17.80 -30.04
C LEU A 144 1.90 16.32 -29.78
N HIS A 145 2.77 15.71 -28.99
CA HIS A 145 2.63 14.37 -28.46
C HIS A 145 2.66 14.43 -26.94
N ILE A 146 1.68 13.82 -26.29
CA ILE A 146 1.59 13.75 -24.83
C ILE A 146 1.47 12.28 -24.42
N THR A 147 2.40 11.79 -23.61
CA THR A 147 2.35 10.47 -23.00
C THR A 147 1.97 10.61 -21.53
N TYR A 148 0.81 10.06 -21.20
CA TYR A 148 0.27 10.10 -19.85
C TYR A 148 0.72 8.87 -19.06
N TYR A 149 1.14 9.09 -17.81
CA TYR A 149 1.49 8.01 -16.88
C TYR A 149 0.48 7.89 -15.75
N ARG A 150 0.44 6.71 -15.16
CA ARG A 150 -0.27 6.44 -13.90
C ARG A 150 0.69 5.80 -12.91
N TRP A 151 0.51 6.11 -11.64
CA TRP A 151 1.26 5.48 -10.56
C TRP A 151 0.67 4.09 -10.31
N ASP A 152 1.40 3.04 -10.66
CA ASP A 152 0.91 1.67 -10.60
C ASP A 152 1.98 0.73 -10.03
N CYS A 153 1.56 -0.45 -9.61
CA CYS A 153 2.49 -1.45 -9.11
C CYS A 153 3.28 -2.08 -10.26
N VAL A 154 4.60 -2.09 -10.15
CA VAL A 154 5.52 -2.63 -11.17
C VAL A 154 6.16 -3.95 -10.76
N ALA A 155 6.25 -4.25 -9.46
CA ALA A 155 6.72 -5.56 -8.99
C ALA A 155 6.08 -5.95 -7.65
N ASN A 156 6.00 -7.27 -7.42
CA ASN A 156 5.41 -7.90 -6.23
C ASN A 156 3.94 -7.50 -5.99
N CYS A 157 3.20 -7.21 -7.06
CA CYS A 157 1.83 -6.69 -6.98
C CYS A 157 0.84 -7.69 -6.40
N VAL A 158 1.08 -8.98 -6.68
CA VAL A 158 0.38 -10.08 -6.04
C VAL A 158 1.15 -10.44 -4.77
N GLN A 159 0.45 -10.43 -3.63
CA GLN A 159 1.00 -10.81 -2.33
C GLN A 159 0.12 -11.88 -1.68
N PRO A 160 0.65 -12.72 -0.79
CA PRO A 160 -0.16 -13.63 -0.02
C PRO A 160 -1.15 -12.87 0.86
N GLU A 161 -2.40 -13.29 0.80
CA GLU A 161 -3.48 -12.71 1.61
C GLU A 161 -3.70 -13.56 2.85
N PHE A 162 -3.76 -12.90 4.00
CA PHE A 162 -3.89 -13.57 5.28
C PHE A 162 -5.18 -13.17 5.99
N LEU A 163 -5.89 -14.16 6.51
CA LEU A 163 -7.10 -13.95 7.30
C LEU A 163 -7.04 -14.72 8.61
N TRP A 164 -7.53 -14.09 9.67
CA TRP A 164 -7.66 -14.71 10.98
C TRP A 164 -8.77 -15.76 10.95
N THR A 165 -8.36 -17.02 11.01
CA THR A 165 -9.27 -18.16 11.09
C THR A 165 -9.38 -18.63 12.53
N ARG A 166 -10.60 -18.85 13.00
CA ARG A 166 -10.85 -19.40 14.34
C ARG A 166 -10.66 -20.91 14.31
N LEU A 167 -9.75 -21.41 15.14
CA LEU A 167 -9.51 -22.84 15.33
C LEU A 167 -10.34 -23.40 16.48
N VAL A 168 -10.43 -22.67 17.59
CA VAL A 168 -11.18 -23.10 18.79
C VAL A 168 -11.95 -21.92 19.34
N LYS A 169 -13.18 -22.19 19.81
CA LYS A 169 -13.91 -21.30 20.73
C LYS A 169 -14.78 -22.16 21.63
N GLU A 170 -14.32 -22.35 22.85
CA GLU A 170 -14.93 -23.27 23.81
C GLU A 170 -15.14 -22.57 25.15
N LYS A 171 -16.26 -22.90 25.80
CA LYS A 171 -16.47 -22.65 27.23
C LYS A 171 -16.58 -24.01 27.92
N TYR A 172 -15.73 -24.27 28.90
CA TYR A 172 -15.63 -25.58 29.56
C TYR A 172 -15.56 -25.44 31.08
N GLU A 173 -15.93 -26.50 31.80
CA GLU A 173 -15.80 -26.55 33.27
C GLU A 173 -14.35 -26.87 33.64
N LEU A 174 -13.82 -26.12 34.61
CA LEU A 174 -12.44 -26.31 35.04
C LEU A 174 -12.25 -27.68 35.68
N THR A 175 -11.14 -28.32 35.35
CA THR A 175 -10.69 -29.58 35.96
C THR A 175 -9.22 -29.44 36.36
N SER A 176 -8.75 -30.29 37.27
CA SER A 176 -7.34 -30.30 37.70
C SER A 176 -6.41 -30.87 36.63
N VAL A 177 -6.95 -31.50 35.59
CA VAL A 177 -6.18 -32.08 34.49
C VAL A 177 -5.93 -31.00 33.43
N PRO A 178 -4.70 -30.91 32.88
CA PRO A 178 -4.40 -30.03 31.75
C PRO A 178 -5.38 -30.21 30.58
N LYS A 179 -5.94 -29.11 30.08
CA LYS A 179 -6.70 -29.11 28.83
C LYS A 179 -5.73 -28.85 27.67
N MET A 180 -5.81 -29.66 26.62
CA MET A 180 -4.93 -29.58 25.46
C MET A 180 -5.74 -29.38 24.18
N TYR A 181 -5.22 -28.57 23.26
CA TYR A 181 -5.79 -28.33 21.94
C TYR A 181 -4.75 -28.63 20.86
N ASN A 182 -4.87 -29.80 20.24
CA ASN A 182 -3.94 -30.32 19.24
C ASN A 182 -4.37 -29.91 17.81
N VAL A 183 -4.66 -28.63 17.62
CA VAL A 183 -5.16 -28.08 16.35
C VAL A 183 -4.17 -27.13 15.67
N LEU A 184 -2.95 -27.03 16.22
CA LEU A 184 -1.91 -26.13 15.74
C LEU A 184 -0.91 -26.91 14.91
N THR A 185 -1.01 -26.82 13.59
CA THR A 185 0.04 -27.29 12.68
C THR A 185 0.45 -26.08 11.83
N PRO A 186 1.66 -25.52 12.04
CA PRO A 186 2.11 -24.39 11.25
C PRO A 186 2.28 -24.78 9.78
N GLU A 187 1.71 -23.98 8.88
CA GLU A 187 1.81 -24.11 7.42
C GLU A 187 3.08 -23.42 6.89
N HIS A 188 3.63 -22.46 7.65
CA HIS A 188 4.85 -21.72 7.34
C HIS A 188 5.55 -21.27 8.63
N ASP A 189 6.83 -20.94 8.53
CA ASP A 189 7.57 -20.39 9.67
C ASP A 189 7.03 -19.02 10.08
N GLY A 190 7.09 -18.73 11.38
CA GLY A 190 6.59 -17.50 11.97
C GLY A 190 5.06 -17.34 11.95
N GLN A 191 4.29 -18.41 11.65
CA GLN A 191 2.83 -18.34 11.59
C GLN A 191 2.25 -17.80 12.89
N ARG A 192 1.45 -16.74 12.79
CA ARG A 192 0.89 -16.07 13.96
C ARG A 192 -0.34 -16.80 14.46
N ILE A 193 -0.42 -16.90 15.78
CA ILE A 193 -1.63 -17.29 16.50
C ILE A 193 -2.03 -16.19 17.47
N ASN A 194 -3.32 -16.13 17.77
CA ASN A 194 -3.90 -15.30 18.80
C ASN A 194 -4.65 -16.19 19.77
N VAL A 195 -4.33 -16.06 21.05
CA VAL A 195 -4.99 -16.80 22.13
C VAL A 195 -5.70 -15.81 23.03
N LYS A 196 -7.02 -15.95 23.13
CA LYS A 196 -7.86 -15.23 24.08
C LYS A 196 -8.34 -16.20 25.13
N PHE A 197 -8.11 -15.86 26.39
CA PHE A 197 -8.44 -16.73 27.49
C PHE A 197 -9.08 -15.96 28.64
N LYS A 198 -10.04 -16.61 29.30
CA LYS A 198 -10.71 -16.07 30.49
C LYS A 198 -11.08 -17.20 31.46
N ALA A 199 -10.66 -17.09 32.71
CA ALA A 199 -10.98 -18.00 33.81
C ALA A 199 -11.13 -17.25 35.14
N PRO A 200 -11.86 -17.82 36.11
CA PRO A 200 -12.02 -17.25 37.45
C PRO A 200 -10.84 -17.54 38.40
N VAL A 201 -9.86 -18.33 37.98
CA VAL A 201 -8.64 -18.63 38.75
C VAL A 201 -7.41 -18.39 37.86
N PRO A 202 -6.23 -18.13 38.45
CA PRO A 202 -4.99 -18.02 37.70
C PRO A 202 -4.66 -19.33 36.96
N MET A 203 -4.33 -19.20 35.68
CA MET A 203 -3.99 -20.31 34.81
C MET A 203 -2.62 -20.08 34.18
N THR A 204 -1.94 -21.17 33.85
CA THR A 204 -0.80 -21.18 32.94
C THR A 204 -1.25 -21.64 31.56
N ILE A 205 -0.84 -20.88 30.55
CA ILE A 205 -1.15 -21.14 29.14
C ILE A 205 0.16 -21.18 28.38
N ALA A 206 0.37 -22.22 27.58
CA ALA A 206 1.54 -22.31 26.73
C ALA A 206 1.24 -23.06 25.43
N VAL A 207 1.96 -22.70 24.37
CA VAL A 207 2.03 -23.50 23.15
C VAL A 207 3.30 -24.33 23.18
N LEU A 208 3.15 -25.64 23.09
CA LEU A 208 4.23 -26.62 23.17
C LEU A 208 4.22 -27.51 21.92
N PRO A 209 5.37 -28.06 21.49
CA PRO A 209 5.38 -29.16 20.53
C PRO A 209 4.50 -30.31 21.03
N ALA A 210 3.71 -30.92 20.14
CA ALA A 210 2.70 -31.92 20.51
C ALA A 210 3.30 -33.09 21.31
N LYS A 211 4.50 -33.54 20.93
CA LYS A 211 5.24 -34.59 21.67
C LYS A 211 5.49 -34.22 23.13
N VAL A 212 5.79 -32.96 23.42
CA VAL A 212 6.02 -32.46 24.78
C VAL A 212 4.70 -32.31 25.53
N ALA A 213 3.65 -31.84 24.86
CA ALA A 213 2.31 -31.74 25.44
C ALA A 213 1.74 -33.12 25.85
N ASP A 214 1.92 -34.15 25.01
CA ASP A 214 1.47 -35.52 25.31
C ASP A 214 2.19 -36.12 26.53
N GLN A 215 3.49 -35.84 26.67
CA GLN A 215 4.28 -36.22 27.85
C GLN A 215 3.78 -35.52 29.12
N LEU A 216 3.47 -34.23 29.01
CA LEU A 216 2.98 -33.41 30.11
C LEU A 216 1.62 -33.90 30.63
N TYR A 217 0.74 -34.35 29.75
CA TYR A 217 -0.51 -34.99 30.14
C TYR A 217 -0.28 -36.26 30.96
N SER A 218 0.72 -37.05 30.58
CA SER A 218 1.07 -38.32 31.24
C SER A 218 1.81 -38.12 32.57
N SER A 219 2.58 -37.03 32.70
CA SER A 219 3.39 -36.74 33.89
C SER A 219 3.44 -35.22 34.18
N PRO A 220 2.50 -34.69 35.00
CA PRO A 220 2.42 -33.26 35.32
C PRO A 220 3.68 -32.66 35.96
N ALA A 221 4.57 -33.48 36.53
CA ALA A 221 5.82 -33.03 37.17
C ALA A 221 6.81 -32.37 36.20
N SER A 222 6.72 -32.65 34.89
CA SER A 222 7.60 -32.07 33.86
C SER A 222 7.11 -30.71 33.33
N LEU A 223 6.12 -30.09 33.98
CA LEU A 223 5.55 -28.82 33.52
C LEU A 223 6.59 -27.70 33.43
N ASN A 224 7.44 -27.55 34.45
CA ASN A 224 8.39 -26.45 34.46
C ASN A 224 9.44 -26.57 33.35
N SER A 225 9.97 -27.77 33.11
CA SER A 225 10.93 -28.01 32.02
C SER A 225 10.28 -27.83 30.64
N ALA A 226 9.04 -28.29 30.46
CA ALA A 226 8.29 -28.09 29.21
C ALA A 226 8.01 -26.60 28.93
N LEU A 227 7.76 -25.81 29.98
CA LEU A 227 7.52 -24.38 29.83
C LEU A 227 8.81 -23.61 29.55
N GLU A 228 9.98 -24.06 30.00
CA GLU A 228 11.25 -23.37 29.74
C GLU A 228 11.58 -23.31 28.25
N THR A 229 11.24 -24.34 27.48
CA THR A 229 11.53 -24.43 26.05
C THR A 229 10.59 -23.60 25.17
N SER A 230 9.42 -23.19 25.68
CA SER A 230 8.46 -22.40 24.92
C SER A 230 8.63 -20.89 25.14
N SER A 231 8.72 -20.16 24.04
CA SER A 231 8.62 -18.70 23.99
C SER A 231 7.17 -18.21 24.06
N CYS A 232 6.20 -19.04 23.69
CA CYS A 232 4.78 -18.72 23.70
C CYS A 232 4.10 -19.24 24.98
N LYS A 233 4.31 -18.52 26.09
CA LYS A 233 3.74 -18.87 27.40
C LYS A 233 3.31 -17.67 28.23
N GLN A 234 2.29 -17.87 29.05
CA GLN A 234 1.77 -16.93 30.05
C GLN A 234 1.46 -17.69 31.34
N ARG A 235 1.75 -17.10 32.50
CA ARG A 235 1.53 -17.73 33.83
C ARG A 235 0.72 -16.80 34.73
N GLY A 236 -0.08 -17.35 35.64
CA GLY A 236 -0.81 -16.55 36.63
C GLY A 236 -1.97 -15.74 36.05
N VAL A 237 -2.51 -16.13 34.90
CA VAL A 237 -3.41 -15.29 34.10
C VAL A 237 -4.87 -15.70 34.25
N GLN A 238 -5.73 -14.72 34.52
CA GLN A 238 -7.19 -14.91 34.61
C GLN A 238 -7.91 -14.42 33.35
N SER A 239 -7.41 -13.37 32.71
CA SER A 239 -7.97 -12.83 31.47
C SER A 239 -6.85 -12.25 30.64
N LEU A 240 -6.72 -12.68 29.39
CA LEU A 240 -5.66 -12.20 28.51
C LEU A 240 -6.03 -12.39 27.03
N SER A 241 -5.33 -11.63 26.19
CA SER A 241 -5.26 -11.82 24.75
C SER A 241 -3.81 -11.61 24.34
N PHE A 242 -3.16 -12.61 23.74
CA PHE A 242 -1.76 -12.50 23.31
C PHE A 242 -1.55 -13.16 21.95
N ASP A 243 -0.53 -12.65 21.25
CA ASP A 243 -0.08 -13.21 19.99
C ASP A 243 1.25 -13.93 20.18
N CYS A 244 1.44 -15.01 19.41
CA CYS A 244 2.70 -15.71 19.29
C CYS A 244 2.97 -16.05 17.83
N SER A 245 4.24 -16.26 17.51
CA SER A 245 4.67 -16.88 16.26
C SER A 245 5.06 -18.33 16.50
N LEU A 246 4.62 -19.22 15.62
CA LEU A 246 4.95 -20.64 15.65
C LEU A 246 6.15 -20.90 14.75
N ASN A 247 7.00 -21.85 15.13
CA ASN A 247 8.10 -22.33 14.31
C ASN A 247 7.66 -23.63 13.59
N ILE A 248 7.90 -23.72 12.29
CA ILE A 248 7.59 -24.91 11.50
C ILE A 248 8.45 -26.12 11.90
N ASP A 249 9.68 -25.89 12.35
CA ASP A 249 10.63 -26.93 12.76
C ASP A 249 10.18 -27.69 14.02
N ASP A 250 9.36 -27.03 14.87
CA ASP A 250 8.77 -27.66 16.06
C ASP A 250 7.69 -28.70 15.70
N GLY A 251 7.27 -28.74 14.43
CA GLY A 251 6.23 -29.62 13.93
C GLY A 251 4.84 -29.27 14.48
N PRO A 252 3.93 -30.25 14.61
CA PRO A 252 2.63 -30.02 15.24
C PRO A 252 2.81 -29.54 16.68
N GLN A 253 2.09 -28.49 17.03
CA GLN A 253 2.08 -27.88 18.35
C GLN A 253 0.71 -28.00 19.00
N SER A 254 0.63 -27.71 20.29
CA SER A 254 -0.57 -27.87 21.10
C SER A 254 -0.65 -26.75 22.12
N LEU A 255 -1.82 -26.13 22.21
CA LEU A 255 -2.11 -25.17 23.28
C LEU A 255 -2.47 -25.96 24.53
N VAL A 256 -1.70 -25.77 25.59
CA VAL A 256 -1.90 -26.38 26.90
C VAL A 256 -2.37 -25.32 27.89
N VAL A 257 -3.41 -25.64 28.64
CA VAL A 257 -4.02 -24.76 29.64
C VAL A 257 -4.16 -25.51 30.96
N ILE A 258 -3.57 -24.96 32.02
CA ILE A 258 -3.44 -25.62 33.33
C ILE A 258 -3.79 -24.65 34.46
N PRO A 259 -4.59 -25.04 35.46
CA PRO A 259 -4.78 -24.24 36.67
C PRO A 259 -3.51 -24.16 37.52
N ASP A 260 -3.16 -22.97 37.99
CA ASP A 260 -2.01 -22.79 38.90
C ASP A 260 -2.35 -23.18 40.35
N THR A 261 -3.65 -23.20 40.67
CA THR A 261 -4.18 -23.47 42.01
C THR A 261 -5.33 -24.47 41.97
N GLY A 262 -5.80 -24.90 43.14
CA GLY A 262 -6.94 -25.80 43.26
C GLY A 262 -8.17 -25.31 42.50
N VAL A 263 -8.90 -26.24 41.89
CA VAL A 263 -10.00 -25.92 40.97
C VAL A 263 -11.31 -25.69 41.74
N PRO A 264 -11.93 -24.51 41.63
CA PRO A 264 -13.23 -24.26 42.25
C PRO A 264 -14.35 -25.01 41.51
N SER A 265 -15.23 -25.65 42.28
CA SER A 265 -16.32 -26.46 41.72
C SER A 265 -17.27 -25.63 40.82
N HIS A 266 -17.71 -26.24 39.71
CA HIS A 266 -18.66 -25.69 38.73
C HIS A 266 -18.27 -24.36 38.06
N LYS A 267 -17.01 -23.94 38.18
CA LYS A 267 -16.52 -22.73 37.52
C LYS A 267 -16.08 -23.02 36.10
N LYS A 268 -16.37 -22.10 35.18
CA LYS A 268 -16.10 -22.24 33.74
C LYS A 268 -14.97 -21.33 33.28
N ALA A 269 -14.16 -21.83 32.37
CA ALA A 269 -13.19 -21.05 31.60
C ALA A 269 -13.61 -20.95 30.13
N SER A 270 -13.11 -19.93 29.44
CA SER A 270 -13.33 -19.68 28.02
C SER A 270 -11.99 -19.56 27.33
N VAL A 271 -11.84 -20.26 26.21
CA VAL A 271 -10.67 -20.13 25.33
C VAL A 271 -11.14 -19.89 23.90
N GLU A 272 -10.48 -18.96 23.23
CA GLU A 272 -10.61 -18.73 21.80
C GLU A 272 -9.20 -18.71 21.21
N LEU A 273 -8.96 -19.57 20.23
CA LEU A 273 -7.70 -19.72 19.53
C LEU A 273 -7.94 -19.39 18.06
N GLN A 274 -7.19 -18.44 17.54
CA GLN A 274 -7.21 -18.04 16.15
C GLN A 274 -5.81 -18.18 15.57
N THR A 275 -5.72 -18.44 14.28
CA THR A 275 -4.46 -18.44 13.54
C THR A 275 -4.59 -17.57 12.31
N LEU A 276 -3.50 -16.91 11.94
CA LEU A 276 -3.40 -16.16 10.71
C LEU A 276 -3.08 -17.16 9.59
N ARG A 277 -4.08 -17.47 8.77
CA ARG A 277 -3.95 -18.45 7.68
C ARG A 277 -3.89 -17.73 6.34
N CYS A 278 -3.06 -18.23 5.44
CA CYS A 278 -3.07 -17.74 4.07
C CYS A 278 -4.32 -18.25 3.34
N THR A 279 -5.03 -17.34 2.66
CA THR A 279 -6.27 -17.63 1.93
C THR A 279 -6.15 -17.44 0.43
N ALA A 280 -5.19 -16.63 -0.04
CA ALA A 280 -4.92 -16.44 -1.46
C ALA A 280 -3.43 -16.19 -1.71
N ASN A 281 -2.95 -16.61 -2.88
CA ASN A 281 -1.56 -16.47 -3.34
C ASN A 281 -0.52 -17.09 -2.38
N CYS A 282 -0.87 -18.23 -1.77
CA CYS A 282 -0.07 -18.88 -0.73
C CYS A 282 1.19 -19.57 -1.26
N GLU A 283 1.24 -19.84 -2.57
CA GLU A 283 2.42 -20.30 -3.28
C GLU A 283 3.58 -19.29 -3.24
N LEU A 284 3.30 -18.02 -2.92
CA LEU A 284 4.30 -16.97 -2.76
C LEU A 284 5.01 -17.01 -1.39
N ILE A 285 4.55 -17.87 -0.47
CA ILE A 285 5.16 -18.05 0.84
C ILE A 285 6.29 -19.09 0.72
N THR A 286 7.53 -18.67 0.95
CA THR A 286 8.65 -19.60 1.15
C THR A 286 8.41 -20.42 2.42
N LYS A 287 8.43 -21.74 2.27
CA LYS A 287 8.31 -22.70 3.37
C LYS A 287 9.59 -22.81 4.17
#